data_AF-A0A1N7MHN9-F1
#
_entry.id   AF-A0A1N7MHN9-F1
#
_cell.length_a   1.000
_cell.length_b   1.000
_cell.length_c   1.000
_cell.angle_alpha   90.00
_cell.angle_beta   90.00
_cell.angle_gamma   90.00
#
_symmetry.space_group_name_H-M   'P 1'
#
loop_
_entity.id
_entity.type
_entity.pdbx_description
1 polymer ?
#
loop_
_entity_poly.entity_id
_entity_poly.type
_entity_poly.pdbx_seq_one_letter_code
_entity_poly.pdbx_strand_id
1 'polypeptide(L)'
;MAGPFYDPVTGEIFDDGPEAAGPEPGVAGDGLPTQPPAAETGRRGFTPLTASEAADLLHREHRVSVSADDPLLMLVTLHGRCLADLQQVLAFHDTAIEAAITATAGSTVRAVNEALETLKDKTVRAGLSNAMALVERQGMAMEAFQGTTRRHLRVMAALTASSWLVCLLALAVLWSGLK
;
A
#
# COMPACT_ATOMS: atom_id res chain seq x y z
N MET A 1 -36.60 33.28 -11.90
CA MET A 1 -36.20 32.59 -10.66
C MET A 1 -36.64 31.15 -10.77
N ALA A 2 -35.76 30.28 -11.25
CA ALA A 2 -35.96 28.83 -11.25
C ALA A 2 -35.11 28.28 -10.10
N GLY A 3 -35.74 27.56 -9.17
CA GLY A 3 -35.04 26.90 -8.07
C GLY A 3 -34.25 25.68 -8.57
N PRO A 4 -33.26 25.21 -7.80
CA PRO A 4 -32.45 24.05 -8.17
C PRO A 4 -33.32 22.79 -8.26
N PHE A 5 -33.04 21.96 -9.26
CA PHE A 5 -33.74 20.70 -9.51
C PHE A 5 -33.07 19.57 -8.71
N TYR A 6 -33.86 18.83 -7.93
CA TYR A 6 -33.39 17.80 -7.01
C TYR A 6 -33.49 16.40 -7.63
N ASP A 7 -32.48 15.57 -7.42
CA ASP A 7 -32.54 14.12 -7.68
C ASP A 7 -33.11 13.38 -6.44
N PRO A 8 -34.24 12.66 -6.55
CA PRO A 8 -34.90 12.06 -5.40
C PRO A 8 -34.21 10.80 -4.83
N VAL A 9 -33.12 10.30 -5.42
CA VAL A 9 -32.46 9.07 -4.97
C VAL A 9 -31.22 9.34 -4.08
N THR A 10 -30.48 10.42 -4.34
CA THR A 10 -29.19 10.71 -3.67
C THR A 10 -29.21 11.97 -2.81
N GLY A 11 -30.13 12.92 -3.06
CA GLY A 11 -30.30 14.11 -2.23
C GLY A 11 -29.30 15.26 -2.49
N GLU A 12 -28.46 15.15 -3.52
CA GLU A 12 -27.46 16.17 -3.87
C GLU A 12 -27.99 17.12 -4.97
N ILE A 13 -27.51 18.38 -4.96
CA ILE A 13 -27.90 19.44 -5.90
C ILE A 13 -26.89 19.46 -7.05
N PHE A 14 -27.36 19.35 -8.30
CA PHE A 14 -26.52 19.54 -9.49
C PHE A 14 -26.30 21.04 -9.75
N ASP A 15 -25.04 21.47 -9.78
CA ASP A 15 -24.61 22.81 -10.18
C ASP A 15 -24.08 22.77 -11.62
N ASP A 16 -24.87 23.25 -12.58
CA ASP A 16 -24.51 23.34 -14.00
C ASP A 16 -23.65 24.59 -14.26
N GLY A 17 -22.34 24.48 -14.03
CA GLY A 17 -21.35 25.43 -14.52
C GLY A 17 -20.65 24.90 -15.77
N PRO A 18 -20.58 25.65 -16.90
CA PRO A 18 -20.03 25.13 -18.15
C PRO A 18 -18.51 25.35 -18.24
N GLU A 19 -17.87 24.41 -18.95
CA GLU A 19 -16.84 24.64 -19.98
C GLU A 19 -15.58 23.76 -19.83
N ALA A 20 -15.29 23.09 -20.93
CA ALA A 20 -14.37 21.99 -21.12
C ALA A 20 -12.90 22.42 -21.22
N ALA A 21 -12.00 21.58 -20.71
CA ALA A 21 -10.65 21.39 -21.24
C ALA A 21 -10.29 19.91 -21.21
N GLY A 22 -9.71 19.42 -22.30
CA GLY A 22 -9.47 18.00 -22.60
C GLY A 22 -8.42 17.29 -21.72
N PRO A 23 -8.11 16.02 -22.04
CA PRO A 23 -7.36 15.13 -21.17
C PRO A 23 -5.85 15.35 -21.29
N GLU A 24 -5.21 15.85 -20.24
CA GLU A 24 -3.75 15.77 -20.06
C GLU A 24 -3.37 14.37 -19.52
N PRO A 25 -2.34 13.73 -20.08
CA PRO A 25 -1.90 12.40 -19.66
C PRO A 25 -1.27 12.43 -18.27
N GLY A 26 -1.63 11.42 -17.48
CA GLY A 26 -1.18 11.23 -16.10
C GLY A 26 0.32 11.37 -15.92
N VAL A 27 0.70 12.36 -15.12
CA VAL A 27 2.02 12.46 -14.51
C VAL A 27 2.17 11.30 -13.55
N ALA A 28 2.88 10.28 -14.03
CA ALA A 28 3.44 9.23 -13.21
C ALA A 28 4.45 9.83 -12.23
N GLY A 29 4.32 9.46 -10.96
CA GLY A 29 5.38 9.52 -9.98
C GLY A 29 5.59 10.91 -9.40
N ASP A 30 4.87 11.20 -8.33
CA ASP A 30 5.39 11.96 -7.20
C ASP A 30 6.75 11.34 -6.81
N GLY A 31 7.81 11.82 -7.43
CA GLY A 31 9.10 11.87 -6.79
C GLY A 31 8.89 12.72 -5.56
N LEU A 32 8.69 12.05 -4.41
CA LEU A 32 8.89 12.63 -3.09
C LEU A 32 10.05 13.62 -3.21
N PRO A 33 9.94 14.86 -2.69
CA PRO A 33 11.14 15.64 -2.50
C PRO A 33 12.08 14.75 -1.69
N THR A 34 13.14 14.28 -2.33
CA THR A 34 14.26 13.63 -1.68
C THR A 34 14.59 14.55 -0.53
N GLN A 35 14.24 14.11 0.68
CA GLN A 35 14.56 14.80 1.89
C GLN A 35 16.06 15.08 1.77
N PRO A 36 16.49 16.36 1.67
CA PRO A 36 17.91 16.65 1.63
C PRO A 36 18.52 15.91 2.81
N PRO A 37 19.66 15.22 2.63
CA PRO A 37 20.28 14.45 3.71
C PRO A 37 20.29 15.37 4.92
N ALA A 38 19.61 14.93 5.98
CA ALA A 38 19.44 15.68 7.21
C ALA A 38 20.74 16.40 7.44
N ALA A 39 20.71 17.73 7.30
CA ALA A 39 21.91 18.50 7.42
C ALA A 39 22.48 18.08 8.77
N GLU A 40 23.64 17.44 8.76
CA GLU A 40 24.57 17.47 9.87
C GLU A 40 24.99 18.94 10.00
N THR A 41 24.04 19.83 10.34
CA THR A 41 24.32 20.98 11.15
C THR A 41 24.87 20.37 12.42
N GLY A 42 26.19 20.19 12.43
CA GLY A 42 26.93 19.69 13.57
C GLY A 42 26.39 20.43 14.77
N ARG A 43 25.68 19.70 15.64
CA ARG A 43 25.27 20.19 16.94
C ARG A 43 26.56 20.49 17.68
N ARG A 44 27.05 21.71 17.51
CA ARG A 44 28.07 22.25 18.39
C ARG A 44 27.41 22.24 19.76
N GLY A 45 27.79 21.28 20.58
CA GLY A 45 27.39 21.26 21.99
C GLY A 45 27.66 22.63 22.56
N PHE A 46 26.70 23.19 23.30
CA PHE A 46 26.95 24.46 23.95
C PHE A 46 27.77 24.12 25.19
N THR A 47 29.03 24.54 25.17
CA THR A 47 29.85 24.50 26.38
C THR A 47 29.59 25.82 27.10
N PRO A 48 28.92 25.82 28.27
CA PRO A 48 28.76 27.04 29.03
C PRO A 48 30.14 27.59 29.40
N LEU A 49 30.34 28.90 29.23
CA LEU A 49 31.56 29.54 29.71
C LEU A 49 31.66 29.40 31.23
N THR A 50 32.84 29.04 31.69
CA THR A 50 33.15 29.04 33.12
C THR A 50 33.29 30.48 33.63
N ALA A 51 33.07 30.69 34.94
CA ALA A 51 33.17 32.02 35.56
C ALA A 51 34.54 32.69 35.33
N SER A 52 35.61 31.89 35.33
CA SER A 52 36.98 32.33 35.04
C SER A 52 37.17 32.75 33.59
N GLU A 53 36.62 32.00 32.62
CA GLU A 53 36.70 32.34 31.20
C GLU A 53 35.91 33.61 30.87
N ALA A 54 34.77 33.82 31.56
CA ALA A 54 33.98 35.05 31.43
C ALA A 54 34.73 36.27 32.00
N ALA A 55 35.41 36.11 33.15
CA ALA A 55 36.23 37.17 33.74
C ALA A 55 37.43 37.53 32.85
N ASP A 56 38.11 36.54 32.28
CA ASP A 56 39.23 36.74 31.35
C ASP A 56 38.78 37.44 30.05
N LEU A 57 37.59 37.11 29.53
CA LEU A 57 37.04 37.79 28.36
C LEU A 57 36.68 39.25 28.64
N LEU A 58 36.07 39.54 29.79
CA LEU A 58 35.79 40.92 30.21
C LEU A 58 37.08 41.72 30.40
N HIS A 59 38.10 41.09 30.96
CA HIS A 59 39.39 41.73 31.15
C HIS A 59 40.10 42.00 29.82
N ARG A 60 40.06 41.03 28.88
CA ARG A 60 40.72 41.16 27.57
C ARG A 60 40.07 42.22 26.68
N GLU A 61 38.73 42.22 26.61
CA GLU A 61 38.01 43.06 25.64
C GLU A 61 37.66 44.44 26.20
N HIS A 62 37.33 44.50 27.50
CA HIS A 62 36.84 45.73 28.14
C HIS A 62 37.80 46.31 29.18
N ARG A 63 38.93 45.64 29.46
CA ARG A 63 39.91 46.03 30.50
C ARG A 63 39.30 46.26 31.89
N VAL A 64 38.17 45.60 32.17
CA VAL A 64 37.51 45.65 33.48
C VAL A 64 37.99 44.46 34.31
N SER A 65 38.52 44.71 35.51
CA SER A 65 38.80 43.66 36.50
C SER A 65 37.55 43.45 37.34
N VAL A 66 37.00 42.24 37.29
CA VAL A 66 35.73 41.88 37.93
C VAL A 66 36.05 41.00 39.15
N SER A 67 35.48 41.34 40.31
CA SER A 67 35.66 40.56 41.54
C SER A 67 34.91 39.23 41.46
N ALA A 68 35.34 38.20 42.20
CA ALA A 68 34.64 36.91 42.27
C ALA A 68 33.20 37.04 42.80
N ASP A 69 32.92 38.06 43.61
CA ASP A 69 31.59 38.38 44.15
C ASP A 69 30.78 39.34 43.27
N ASP A 70 31.22 39.62 42.04
CA ASP A 70 30.53 40.57 41.17
C ASP A 70 29.19 39.97 40.65
N PRO A 71 28.08 40.71 40.77
CA PRO A 71 26.78 40.27 40.28
C PRO A 71 26.77 39.93 38.78
N LEU A 72 27.66 40.53 37.97
CA LEU A 72 27.75 40.21 36.54
C LEU A 72 28.28 38.79 36.29
N LEU A 73 29.27 38.32 37.04
CA LEU A 73 29.76 36.94 36.92
C LEU A 73 28.74 35.94 37.47
N MET A 74 28.01 36.32 38.53
CA MET A 74 26.89 35.50 39.03
C MET A 74 25.78 35.36 37.98
N LEU A 75 25.47 36.41 37.22
CA LEU A 75 24.48 36.35 36.15
C LEU A 75 24.95 35.45 34.98
N VAL A 76 26.21 35.57 34.55
CA VAL A 76 26.77 34.75 33.47
C VAL A 76 26.81 33.27 33.85
N THR A 77 27.18 32.95 35.09
CA THR A 77 27.19 31.56 35.57
C THR A 77 25.79 30.98 35.68
N LEU A 78 24.81 31.74 36.16
CA LEU A 78 23.41 31.32 36.22
C LEU A 78 22.85 31.11 34.81
N HIS A 79 23.13 32.02 33.89
CA HIS A 79 22.70 31.89 32.49
C HIS A 79 23.35 30.68 31.80
N GLY A 80 24.65 30.46 32.02
CA GLY A 80 25.36 29.29 31.52
C GLY A 80 24.77 27.99 32.05
N ARG A 81 24.40 27.96 33.33
CA ARG A 81 23.75 26.79 33.94
C ARG A 81 22.34 26.57 33.38
N CYS A 82 21.57 27.64 33.19
CA CYS A 82 20.24 27.60 32.58
C CYS A 82 20.29 27.04 31.16
N LEU A 83 21.24 27.51 30.34
CA LEU A 83 21.42 27.00 28.98
C LEU A 83 21.85 25.53 28.96
N ALA A 84 22.71 25.11 29.88
CA ALA A 84 23.08 23.69 30.01
C ALA A 84 21.89 22.80 30.38
N ASP A 85 21.03 23.26 31.30
CA ASP A 85 19.82 22.54 31.69
C ASP A 85 18.82 22.46 30.52
N LEU A 86 18.65 23.55 29.79
CA LEU A 86 17.81 23.59 28.58
C LEU A 86 18.31 22.60 27.51
N GLN A 87 19.64 22.49 27.33
CA GLN A 87 20.21 21.51 26.42
C GLN A 87 19.99 20.07 26.87
N GLN A 88 20.06 19.81 28.17
CA GLN A 88 19.78 18.48 28.71
C GLN A 88 18.31 18.09 28.45
N VAL A 89 17.38 19.02 28.64
CA VAL A 89 15.95 18.81 28.34
C VAL A 89 15.73 18.59 26.84
N LEU A 90 16.38 19.37 25.98
CA LEU A 90 16.30 19.18 24.53
C LEU A 90 16.82 17.80 24.10
N ALA A 91 17.98 17.38 24.62
CA ALA A 91 18.54 16.07 24.33
C ALA A 91 17.61 14.93 24.79
N PHE A 92 16.97 15.10 25.96
CA PHE A 92 15.96 14.16 26.42
C PHE A 92 14.75 14.09 25.47
N HIS A 93 14.25 15.25 25.01
CA HIS A 93 13.14 15.28 24.05
C HIS A 93 13.50 14.63 22.72
N ASP A 94 14.70 14.85 22.18
CA ASP A 94 15.10 14.21 20.93
C ASP A 94 15.08 12.69 21.05
N THR A 95 15.65 12.15 22.14
CA THR A 95 15.66 10.70 22.36
C THR A 95 14.25 10.14 22.56
N ALA A 96 13.36 10.89 23.23
CA ALA A 96 11.96 10.51 23.40
C ALA A 96 11.19 10.54 22.09
N ILE A 97 11.43 11.55 21.24
CA ILE A 97 10.80 11.68 19.92
C ILE A 97 11.29 10.56 19.00
N GLU A 98 12.59 10.28 18.98
CA GLU A 98 13.16 9.18 18.20
C GLU A 98 12.57 7.84 18.64
N ALA A 99 12.45 7.59 19.95
CA ALA A 99 11.82 6.38 20.47
C ALA A 99 10.33 6.29 20.08
N ALA A 100 9.59 7.40 20.15
CA ALA A 100 8.18 7.46 19.76
C ALA A 100 7.97 7.22 18.26
N ILE A 101 8.80 7.83 17.40
CA ILE A 101 8.77 7.61 15.95
C ILE A 101 9.08 6.15 15.64
N THR A 102 10.12 5.58 16.25
CA THR A 102 10.51 4.19 16.02
C THR A 102 9.43 3.21 16.47
N ALA A 103 8.80 3.46 17.62
CA ALA A 103 7.68 2.65 18.10
C ALA A 103 6.46 2.76 17.19
N THR A 104 6.13 3.97 16.74
CA THR A 104 4.99 4.22 15.84
C THR A 104 5.22 3.56 14.49
N ALA A 105 6.38 3.77 13.88
CA ALA A 105 6.78 3.13 12.62
C ALA A 105 6.76 1.60 12.71
N GLY A 106 7.28 1.04 13.81
CA GLY A 106 7.20 -0.41 14.06
C GLY A 106 5.76 -0.91 14.17
N SER A 107 4.88 -0.15 14.82
CA SER A 107 3.46 -0.52 14.96
C SER A 107 2.70 -0.44 13.64
N THR A 108 2.92 0.59 12.83
CA THR A 108 2.28 0.73 11.51
C THR A 108 2.76 -0.32 10.54
N VAL A 109 4.06 -0.63 10.51
CA VAL A 109 4.58 -1.73 9.67
C VAL A 109 3.96 -3.07 10.06
N ARG A 110 3.79 -3.35 11.36
CA ARG A 110 3.10 -4.57 11.83
C ARG A 110 1.64 -4.59 11.40
N ALA A 111 0.90 -3.49 11.60
CA ALA A 111 -0.50 -3.40 11.21
C ALA A 111 -0.70 -3.55 9.69
N VAL A 112 0.19 -2.97 8.88
CA VAL A 112 0.17 -3.13 7.42
C VAL A 112 0.47 -4.57 7.03
N ASN A 113 1.45 -5.22 7.67
CA ASN A 113 1.78 -6.62 7.37
C ASN A 113 0.63 -7.57 7.75
N GLU A 114 -0.01 -7.35 8.89
CA GLU A 114 -1.20 -8.12 9.32
C GLU A 114 -2.39 -7.88 8.38
N ALA A 115 -2.61 -6.63 7.95
CA ALA A 115 -3.63 -6.32 6.95
C ALA A 115 -3.34 -7.01 5.59
N LEU A 116 -2.08 -7.04 5.16
CA LEU A 116 -1.67 -7.75 3.94
C LEU A 116 -1.82 -9.25 4.07
N GLU A 117 -1.47 -9.83 5.21
CA GLU A 117 -1.59 -11.27 5.45
C GLU A 117 -3.06 -11.70 5.50
N THR A 118 -3.91 -10.93 6.19
CA THR A 118 -5.36 -11.18 6.21
C THR A 118 -6.00 -10.96 4.84
N LEU A 119 -5.56 -9.96 4.06
CA LEU A 119 -6.04 -9.72 2.70
C LEU A 119 -5.57 -10.83 1.76
N LYS A 120 -4.33 -11.29 1.88
CA LYS A 120 -3.79 -12.44 1.15
C LYS A 120 -4.59 -13.69 1.47
N ASP A 121 -4.84 -14.00 2.73
CA ASP A 121 -5.60 -15.18 3.13
C ASP A 121 -7.05 -15.11 2.62
N LYS A 122 -7.71 -13.95 2.74
CA LYS A 122 -9.07 -13.76 2.20
C LYS A 122 -9.09 -13.85 0.67
N THR A 123 -8.13 -13.25 -0.02
CA THR A 123 -8.06 -13.22 -1.49
C THR A 123 -7.70 -14.60 -2.04
N VAL A 124 -6.73 -15.28 -1.43
CA VAL A 124 -6.35 -16.66 -1.79
C VAL A 124 -7.50 -17.61 -1.51
N ARG A 125 -8.19 -17.49 -0.36
CA ARG A 125 -9.34 -18.34 -0.05
C ARG A 125 -10.53 -18.08 -0.97
N ALA A 126 -10.82 -16.80 -1.26
CA ALA A 126 -11.85 -16.43 -2.23
C ALA A 126 -11.50 -16.92 -3.64
N GLY A 127 -10.26 -16.73 -4.08
CA GLY A 127 -9.74 -17.21 -5.36
C GLY A 127 -9.81 -18.73 -5.47
N LEU A 128 -9.41 -19.46 -4.43
CA LEU A 128 -9.51 -20.92 -4.37
C LEU A 128 -10.97 -21.39 -4.40
N SER A 129 -11.85 -20.75 -3.65
CA SER A 129 -13.28 -21.09 -3.64
C SER A 129 -13.93 -20.85 -5.01
N ASN A 130 -13.55 -19.78 -5.69
CA ASN A 130 -14.03 -19.46 -7.03
C ASN A 130 -13.47 -20.44 -8.06
N ALA A 131 -12.18 -20.80 -7.96
CA ALA A 131 -11.57 -21.81 -8.81
C ALA A 131 -12.21 -23.19 -8.61
N MET A 132 -12.48 -23.60 -7.37
CA MET A 132 -13.21 -24.84 -7.07
C MET A 132 -14.64 -24.80 -7.61
N ALA A 133 -15.37 -23.70 -7.45
CA ALA A 133 -16.71 -23.55 -8.01
C ALA A 133 -16.70 -23.59 -9.55
N LEU A 134 -15.65 -23.04 -10.18
CA LEU A 134 -15.48 -23.10 -11.64
C LEU A 134 -15.16 -24.52 -12.11
N VAL A 135 -14.31 -25.24 -11.38
CA VAL A 135 -13.97 -26.65 -11.64
C VAL A 135 -15.19 -27.55 -11.44
N GLU A 136 -15.99 -27.31 -10.41
CA GLU A 136 -17.23 -28.06 -10.15
C GLU A 136 -18.26 -27.83 -11.26
N ARG A 137 -18.42 -26.57 -11.72
CA ARG A 137 -19.24 -26.24 -12.89
C ARG A 137 -18.72 -26.90 -14.17
N GLN A 138 -17.40 -26.94 -14.37
CA GLN A 138 -16.78 -27.64 -15.51
C GLN A 138 -16.97 -29.16 -15.41
N GLY A 139 -16.89 -29.73 -14.21
CA GLY A 139 -17.17 -31.15 -13.94
C GLY A 139 -18.61 -31.51 -14.30
N MET A 140 -19.58 -30.71 -13.83
CA MET A 140 -20.99 -30.89 -14.19
C MET A 140 -21.24 -30.73 -15.69
N ALA A 141 -20.60 -29.75 -16.35
CA ALA A 141 -20.70 -29.59 -17.80
C ALA A 141 -20.10 -30.79 -18.55
N MET A 142 -18.97 -31.32 -18.07
CA MET A 142 -18.29 -32.47 -18.66
C MET A 142 -19.10 -33.76 -18.50
N GLU A 143 -19.77 -33.96 -17.36
CA GLU A 143 -20.73 -35.06 -17.16
C GLU A 143 -21.92 -34.94 -18.11
N ALA A 144 -22.46 -33.74 -18.31
CA ALA A 144 -23.54 -33.49 -19.27
C ALA A 144 -23.10 -33.79 -20.72
N PHE A 145 -21.88 -33.39 -21.11
CA PHE A 145 -21.29 -33.72 -22.42
C PHE A 145 -21.04 -35.22 -22.59
N GLN A 146 -20.67 -35.94 -21.53
CA GLN A 146 -20.46 -37.38 -21.60
C GLN A 146 -21.78 -38.13 -21.83
N GLY A 147 -22.88 -37.66 -21.23
CA GLY A 147 -24.22 -38.19 -21.44
C GLY A 147 -24.71 -38.04 -22.89
N THR A 148 -24.52 -36.86 -23.48
CA THR A 148 -24.90 -36.61 -24.88
C THR A 148 -24.02 -37.40 -25.84
N THR A 149 -22.71 -37.46 -25.60
CA THR A 149 -21.76 -38.23 -26.43
C THR A 149 -22.11 -39.71 -26.47
N ARG A 150 -22.52 -40.31 -25.34
CA ARG A 150 -22.98 -41.72 -25.31
C ARG A 150 -24.22 -41.94 -26.18
N ARG A 151 -25.14 -40.97 -26.24
CA ARG A 151 -26.32 -41.05 -27.12
C ARG A 151 -25.92 -40.94 -28.59
N HIS A 152 -25.03 -40.02 -28.93
CA HIS A 152 -24.50 -39.89 -30.29
C HIS A 152 -23.75 -41.14 -30.74
N LEU A 153 -22.94 -41.76 -29.87
CA LEU A 153 -22.25 -43.02 -30.17
C LEU A 153 -23.22 -44.16 -30.45
N ARG A 154 -24.32 -44.27 -29.69
CA ARG A 154 -25.36 -45.29 -29.96
C ARG A 154 -26.03 -45.08 -31.31
N VAL A 155 -26.34 -43.83 -31.66
CA VAL A 155 -26.94 -43.50 -32.96
C VAL A 155 -25.98 -43.79 -34.11
N MET A 156 -24.71 -43.39 -33.98
CA MET A 156 -23.68 -43.70 -34.97
C MET A 156 -23.46 -45.20 -35.13
N ALA A 157 -23.43 -45.96 -34.04
CA ALA A 157 -23.32 -47.43 -34.07
C ALA A 157 -24.51 -48.08 -34.78
N ALA A 158 -25.75 -47.59 -34.55
CA ALA A 158 -26.93 -48.09 -35.24
C ALA A 158 -26.88 -47.80 -36.75
N LEU A 159 -26.45 -46.61 -37.14
CA LEU A 159 -26.26 -46.23 -38.54
C LEU A 159 -25.20 -47.10 -39.22
N THR A 160 -24.05 -47.31 -38.56
CA THR A 160 -23.01 -48.20 -39.11
C THR A 160 -23.53 -49.63 -39.25
N ALA A 161 -24.19 -50.18 -38.23
CA ALA A 161 -24.76 -51.53 -38.29
C ALA A 161 -25.76 -51.68 -39.45
N SER A 162 -26.62 -50.68 -39.67
CA SER A 162 -27.57 -50.68 -40.79
C SER A 162 -26.85 -50.66 -42.15
N SER A 163 -25.76 -49.88 -42.28
CA SER A 163 -24.92 -49.86 -43.48
C SER A 163 -24.29 -51.21 -43.77
N TRP A 164 -23.75 -51.88 -42.76
CA TRP A 164 -23.18 -53.23 -42.91
C TRP A 164 -24.23 -54.26 -43.34
N LEU A 165 -25.45 -54.17 -42.80
CA LEU A 165 -26.55 -55.07 -43.13
C LEU A 165 -26.95 -54.94 -44.61
N VAL A 166 -27.04 -53.71 -45.12
CA VAL A 166 -27.32 -53.45 -46.55
C VAL A 166 -26.20 -54.00 -47.44
N CYS A 167 -24.93 -53.80 -47.07
CA CYS A 167 -23.80 -54.36 -47.82
C CYS A 167 -23.82 -55.89 -47.86
N LEU A 168 -24.11 -56.55 -46.73
CA LEU A 168 -24.21 -58.01 -46.67
C LEU A 168 -25.38 -58.54 -47.49
N LEU A 169 -26.53 -57.86 -47.48
CA LEU A 169 -27.70 -58.24 -48.25
C LEU A 169 -27.44 -58.09 -49.75
N ALA A 170 -26.78 -57.01 -50.18
CA ALA A 170 -26.36 -56.82 -51.56
C ALA A 170 -25.41 -57.93 -52.03
N LEU A 171 -24.43 -58.32 -51.20
CA LEU A 171 -23.53 -59.43 -51.49
C LEU A 171 -24.27 -60.78 -51.57
N ALA A 172 -25.26 -61.02 -50.70
CA ALA A 172 -26.07 -62.24 -50.73
C ALA A 172 -26.92 -62.35 -52.00
N VAL A 173 -27.54 -61.23 -52.43
CA VAL A 173 -28.32 -61.17 -53.68
C VAL A 173 -27.40 -61.42 -54.88
N LEU A 174 -26.23 -60.78 -54.92
CA LEU A 174 -25.24 -60.99 -55.98
C LEU A 174 -24.78 -62.46 -56.05
N TRP A 175 -24.55 -63.10 -54.89
CA TRP A 175 -24.19 -64.51 -54.83
C TRP A 175 -25.34 -65.40 -55.34
N SER A 176 -26.58 -65.11 -54.96
CA SER A 176 -27.74 -65.90 -55.37
C SER A 176 -28.03 -65.82 -56.87
N GLY A 177 -27.72 -64.70 -57.53
CA GLY A 177 -27.87 -64.54 -58.98
C GLY A 177 -26.72 -65.08 -59.81
N LEU A 178 -25.59 -65.44 -59.18
CA LEU A 178 -24.44 -66.06 -59.85
C LEU A 178 -24.55 -67.60 -59.90
N LYS A 179 -25.47 -68.20 -59.14
CA LYS A 179 -25.81 -69.62 -59.20
C LYS A 179 -26.94 -69.87 -60.20
#